data_AF-W7TQ54-F1
#
_entry.id   AF-W7TQ54-F1
#
_cell.length_a   1.000
_cell.length_b   1.000
_cell.length_c   1.000
_cell.angle_alpha   90.00
_cell.angle_beta   90.00
_cell.angle_gamma   90.00
#
_symmetry.space_group_name_H-M   'P 1'
#
loop_
_entity.id
_entity.type
_entity.pdbx_description
1 polymer ?
#
loop_
_entity_poly.entity_id
_entity_poly.type
_entity_poly.pdbx_seq_one_letter_code
_entity_poly.pdbx_strand_id
1 'polypeptide(L)'
;MVAVHAAVAEIQSMASQADRTSRQKCKYTELLTELMDSFIPPSSSSAPTTSLVSFVSEMKALVDHLLSPQVSTLVSRSVFAHLGQSLLERLPRQGKYACSEEQLQALQDVAEYALEQGGSHTQAFEEADASVREFLFEHLKAQGCYRSAASVLAGMNMDASTRPLSEDAKADTYVKIAETFLVEDQAVEAEAFVNRASGLMEAVTDYWVQLRYRVTYAKVLDANRKFLEAALRYHELSQTQRREVPEEELLLLLGRAVTCAILGKAGPQ
;
A
#
# COMPACT_ATOMS: atom_id res chain seq x y z
N MET A 1 -11.02 -10.39 -24.68
CA MET A 1 -12.28 -11.11 -24.35
C MET A 1 -12.24 -12.61 -24.64
N VAL A 2 -11.57 -13.06 -25.70
CA VAL A 2 -11.60 -14.48 -26.16
C VAL A 2 -10.93 -15.43 -25.16
N ALA A 3 -9.82 -15.05 -24.54
CA ALA A 3 -9.10 -15.89 -23.57
C ALA A 3 -9.91 -16.17 -22.30
N VAL A 4 -10.54 -15.14 -21.73
CA VAL A 4 -11.40 -15.28 -20.53
C VAL A 4 -12.62 -16.16 -20.83
N HIS A 5 -13.30 -15.94 -21.96
CA HIS A 5 -14.46 -16.77 -22.32
C HIS A 5 -14.09 -18.22 -22.63
N ALA A 6 -12.94 -18.47 -23.26
CA ALA A 6 -12.43 -19.82 -23.51
C ALA A 6 -12.10 -20.55 -22.20
N ALA A 7 -11.40 -19.88 -21.27
CA ALA A 7 -11.08 -20.43 -19.96
C ALA A 7 -12.36 -20.75 -19.15
N VAL A 8 -13.36 -19.86 -19.19
CA VAL A 8 -14.65 -20.07 -18.53
C VAL A 8 -15.43 -21.24 -19.14
N ALA A 9 -15.47 -21.35 -20.47
CA ALA A 9 -16.16 -22.44 -21.17
C ALA A 9 -15.53 -23.81 -20.87
N GLU A 10 -14.19 -23.91 -20.82
CA GLU A 10 -13.51 -25.13 -20.44
C GLU A 10 -13.79 -25.53 -18.97
N ILE A 11 -13.82 -24.55 -18.07
CA ILE A 11 -14.06 -24.76 -16.64
C ILE A 11 -15.47 -25.28 -16.38
N GLN A 12 -16.47 -24.82 -17.14
CA GLN A 12 -17.86 -25.27 -17.03
C GLN A 12 -18.07 -26.72 -17.52
N SER A 13 -17.16 -27.27 -18.32
CA SER A 13 -17.28 -28.60 -18.93
C SER A 13 -16.85 -29.80 -18.07
N MET A 14 -16.19 -29.59 -16.91
CA MET A 14 -15.55 -30.68 -16.14
C MET A 14 -16.45 -31.24 -15.03
N ALA A 15 -16.27 -32.50 -14.57
CA ALA A 15 -17.33 -33.31 -13.93
C ALA A 15 -17.40 -33.37 -12.37
N SER A 16 -16.37 -33.04 -11.57
CA SER A 16 -16.38 -33.23 -10.09
C SER A 16 -16.21 -31.93 -9.27
N GLN A 17 -17.03 -31.69 -8.25
CA GLN A 17 -17.07 -30.42 -7.48
C GLN A 17 -15.79 -30.06 -6.71
N ALA A 18 -15.07 -31.04 -6.13
CA ALA A 18 -13.86 -30.79 -5.35
C ALA A 18 -12.61 -30.60 -6.23
N ASP A 19 -12.45 -31.40 -7.29
CA ASP A 19 -11.38 -31.18 -8.27
C ASP A 19 -11.63 -29.89 -9.08
N ARG A 20 -12.89 -29.50 -9.27
CA ARG A 20 -13.26 -28.24 -9.93
C ARG A 20 -12.66 -27.05 -9.20
N THR A 21 -12.75 -26.92 -7.87
CA THR A 21 -12.26 -25.71 -7.17
C THR A 21 -10.74 -25.59 -7.18
N SER A 22 -10.01 -26.67 -6.90
CA SER A 22 -8.53 -26.66 -6.96
C SER A 22 -8.01 -26.44 -8.39
N ARG A 23 -8.63 -27.05 -9.41
CA ARG A 23 -8.24 -26.85 -10.81
C ARG A 23 -8.68 -25.49 -11.35
N GLN A 24 -9.83 -24.98 -10.92
CA GLN A 24 -10.27 -23.61 -11.22
C GLN A 24 -9.27 -22.60 -10.69
N LYS A 25 -8.82 -22.76 -9.44
CA LYS A 25 -7.77 -21.92 -8.86
C LYS A 25 -6.53 -21.91 -9.76
N CYS A 26 -5.94 -23.07 -10.07
CA CYS A 26 -4.74 -23.13 -10.90
C CYS A 26 -4.93 -22.47 -12.27
N LYS A 27 -6.04 -22.78 -12.96
CA LYS A 27 -6.31 -22.20 -14.29
C LYS A 27 -6.46 -20.67 -14.26
N TYR A 28 -7.20 -20.12 -13.29
CA TYR A 28 -7.35 -18.67 -13.20
C TYR A 28 -6.04 -17.98 -12.81
N THR A 29 -5.22 -18.60 -11.93
CA THR A 29 -3.90 -18.06 -11.61
C THR A 29 -2.93 -18.15 -12.78
N GLU A 30 -2.97 -19.24 -13.57
CA GLU A 30 -2.19 -19.40 -14.80
C GLU A 30 -2.59 -18.35 -15.83
N LEU A 31 -3.89 -18.19 -16.11
CA LEU A 31 -4.41 -17.17 -17.02
C LEU A 31 -4.01 -15.75 -16.58
N LEU A 32 -4.07 -15.45 -15.28
CA LEU A 32 -3.64 -14.17 -14.75
C LEU A 32 -2.15 -13.94 -14.97
N THR A 33 -1.33 -14.97 -14.71
CA THR A 33 0.12 -14.92 -14.92
C THR A 33 0.46 -14.75 -16.39
N GLU A 34 -0.20 -15.50 -17.28
CA GLU A 34 -0.04 -15.40 -18.74
C GLU A 34 -0.40 -14.00 -19.26
N LEU A 35 -1.52 -13.43 -18.81
CA LEU A 35 -1.92 -12.08 -19.21
C LEU A 35 -0.96 -11.00 -18.68
N MET A 36 -0.43 -11.19 -17.47
CA MET A 36 0.58 -10.27 -16.92
C MET A 36 1.93 -10.40 -17.62
N ASP A 37 2.37 -11.61 -17.96
CA ASP A 37 3.64 -11.86 -18.66
C ASP A 37 3.57 -11.48 -20.15
N SER A 38 2.41 -11.64 -20.79
CA SER A 38 2.20 -11.18 -22.17
C SER A 38 2.21 -9.65 -22.27
N PHE A 39 1.84 -8.97 -21.18
CA PHE A 39 1.81 -7.53 -21.08
C PHE A 39 3.15 -6.94 -20.67
N ILE A 40 3.79 -7.51 -19.65
CA ILE A 40 5.12 -7.13 -19.17
C ILE A 40 5.94 -8.41 -19.04
N PRO A 41 6.77 -8.74 -20.03
CA PRO A 41 7.55 -9.97 -19.95
C PRO A 41 8.59 -9.92 -18.81
N PRO A 42 8.86 -11.06 -18.15
CA PRO A 42 9.83 -11.14 -17.05
C PRO A 42 11.28 -10.93 -17.51
N SER A 43 11.55 -11.02 -18.82
CA SER A 43 12.84 -10.67 -19.42
C SER A 43 12.67 -9.47 -20.36
N SER A 44 13.54 -8.48 -20.24
CA SER A 44 13.54 -7.24 -21.05
C SER A 44 13.78 -7.43 -22.56
N SER A 45 13.75 -8.68 -23.05
CA SER A 45 14.13 -9.05 -24.42
C SER A 45 12.96 -9.39 -25.36
N SER A 46 11.76 -9.64 -24.83
CA SER A 46 10.57 -9.89 -25.64
C SER A 46 9.69 -8.64 -25.69
N ALA A 47 9.19 -8.30 -26.88
CA ALA A 47 8.22 -7.21 -27.04
C ALA A 47 6.87 -7.59 -26.38
N PRO A 48 6.13 -6.63 -25.82
CA PRO A 48 4.78 -6.88 -25.33
C PRO A 48 3.91 -7.35 -26.50
N THR A 49 3.29 -8.52 -26.36
CA THR A 49 2.45 -9.12 -27.40
C THR A 49 1.00 -8.64 -27.33
N THR A 50 0.60 -8.07 -26.19
CA THR A 50 -0.77 -7.61 -25.91
C THR A 50 -0.83 -6.08 -25.93
N SER A 51 -1.84 -5.51 -26.60
CA SER A 51 -2.05 -4.05 -26.59
C SER A 51 -2.61 -3.59 -25.24
N LEU A 52 -2.25 -2.36 -24.80
CA LEU A 52 -2.71 -1.75 -23.54
C LEU A 52 -4.23 -1.84 -23.38
N VAL A 53 -4.98 -1.46 -24.42
CA VAL A 53 -6.46 -1.44 -24.40
C VAL A 53 -7.03 -2.84 -24.20
N SER A 54 -6.46 -3.85 -24.89
CA SER A 54 -6.91 -5.23 -24.76
C SER A 54 -6.61 -5.80 -23.37
N PHE A 55 -5.44 -5.50 -22.80
CA PHE A 55 -5.04 -5.93 -21.46
C PHE A 55 -5.99 -5.39 -20.39
N VAL A 56 -6.22 -4.08 -20.36
CA VAL A 56 -7.11 -3.47 -19.36
C VAL A 56 -8.52 -4.03 -19.47
N SER A 57 -9.05 -4.18 -20.69
CA SER A 57 -10.38 -4.76 -20.90
C SER A 57 -10.47 -6.22 -20.43
N GLU A 58 -9.44 -7.03 -20.67
CA GLU A 58 -9.41 -8.43 -20.25
C GLU A 58 -9.24 -8.61 -18.74
N MET A 59 -8.41 -7.78 -18.11
CA MET A 59 -8.25 -7.76 -16.66
C MET A 59 -9.54 -7.35 -15.96
N LYS A 60 -10.21 -6.28 -16.44
CA LYS A 60 -11.51 -5.85 -15.87
C LYS A 60 -12.57 -6.94 -16.01
N ALA A 61 -12.66 -7.57 -17.18
CA ALA A 61 -13.58 -8.70 -17.39
C ALA A 61 -13.26 -9.90 -16.49
N LEU A 62 -11.98 -10.17 -16.20
CA LEU A 62 -11.57 -11.22 -15.28
C LEU A 62 -11.98 -10.89 -13.84
N VAL A 63 -11.76 -9.64 -13.40
CA VAL A 63 -12.20 -9.15 -12.07
C VAL A 63 -13.71 -9.31 -11.91
N ASP A 64 -14.49 -8.87 -12.89
CA ASP A 64 -15.96 -9.02 -12.88
C ASP A 64 -16.39 -10.49 -12.81
N HIS A 65 -15.73 -11.35 -13.57
CA HIS A 65 -16.03 -12.79 -13.57
C HIS A 65 -15.69 -13.45 -12.23
N LEU A 66 -14.57 -13.08 -11.61
CA LEU A 66 -14.15 -13.61 -10.30
C LEU A 66 -15.07 -13.14 -9.17
N LEU A 67 -15.69 -11.97 -9.29
CA LEU A 67 -16.66 -11.45 -8.33
C LEU A 67 -18.09 -11.95 -8.61
N SER A 68 -18.32 -12.59 -9.76
CA SER A 68 -19.62 -13.17 -10.10
C SER A 68 -20.01 -14.33 -9.18
N PRO A 69 -21.31 -14.58 -8.95
CA PRO A 69 -21.78 -15.69 -8.12
C PRO A 69 -21.45 -17.08 -8.71
N GLN A 70 -20.92 -17.14 -9.94
CA GLN A 70 -20.54 -18.39 -10.60
C GLN A 70 -19.21 -18.95 -10.07
N VAL A 71 -18.37 -18.10 -9.48
CA VAL A 71 -17.06 -18.47 -8.94
C VAL A 71 -17.16 -18.55 -7.42
N SER A 72 -16.64 -19.64 -6.84
CA SER A 72 -16.61 -19.77 -5.39
C SER A 72 -15.69 -18.72 -4.76
N THR A 73 -16.11 -18.11 -3.65
CA THR A 73 -15.33 -17.08 -2.94
C THR A 73 -13.91 -17.54 -2.60
N LEU A 74 -13.70 -18.82 -2.31
CA LEU A 74 -12.37 -19.38 -2.04
C LEU A 74 -11.42 -19.23 -3.24
N VAL A 75 -11.92 -19.54 -4.45
CA VAL A 75 -11.15 -19.42 -5.69
C VAL A 75 -10.87 -17.94 -5.96
N SER A 76 -11.89 -17.09 -5.91
CA SER A 76 -11.75 -15.65 -6.10
C SER A 76 -10.70 -15.07 -5.15
N ARG A 77 -10.74 -15.43 -3.86
CA ARG A 77 -9.76 -14.96 -2.86
C ARG A 77 -8.34 -15.31 -3.24
N SER A 78 -8.12 -16.55 -3.66
CA SER A 78 -6.78 -17.00 -4.04
C SER A 78 -6.25 -16.33 -5.31
N VAL A 79 -7.12 -16.05 -6.29
CA VAL A 79 -6.73 -15.40 -7.54
C VAL A 79 -6.48 -13.91 -7.32
N PHE A 80 -7.30 -13.23 -6.52
CA PHE A 80 -7.06 -11.83 -6.13
C PHE A 80 -5.79 -11.68 -5.29
N ALA A 81 -5.49 -12.62 -4.39
CA ALA A 81 -4.22 -12.62 -3.66
C ALA A 81 -3.02 -12.78 -4.60
N HIS A 82 -3.13 -13.67 -5.60
CA HIS A 82 -2.11 -13.84 -6.65
C HIS A 82 -1.95 -12.58 -7.51
N LEU A 83 -3.05 -11.89 -7.85
CA LEU A 83 -3.01 -10.60 -8.54
C LEU A 83 -2.25 -9.55 -7.71
N GLY A 84 -2.57 -9.42 -6.42
CA GLY A 84 -1.90 -8.50 -5.52
C GLY A 84 -0.39 -8.76 -5.42
N GLN A 85 0.00 -10.02 -5.25
CA GLN A 85 1.42 -10.42 -5.24
C GLN A 85 2.11 -10.13 -6.57
N SER A 86 1.45 -10.46 -7.69
CA SER A 86 2.01 -10.22 -9.03
C SER A 86 2.20 -8.72 -9.29
N LEU A 87 1.31 -7.84 -8.79
CA LEU A 87 1.49 -6.40 -8.86
C LEU A 87 2.67 -5.92 -8.01
N LEU A 88 2.80 -6.42 -6.78
CA LEU A 88 3.92 -6.10 -5.89
C LEU A 88 5.28 -6.50 -6.47
N GLU A 89 5.36 -7.65 -7.16
CA GLU A 89 6.60 -8.10 -7.81
C GLU A 89 7.07 -7.16 -8.93
N ARG A 90 6.16 -6.34 -9.48
CA ARG A 90 6.45 -5.35 -10.53
C ARG A 90 6.82 -3.98 -9.98
N LEU A 91 6.84 -3.79 -8.66
CA LEU A 91 7.38 -2.59 -8.04
C LEU A 91 8.87 -2.42 -8.37
N PRO A 92 9.38 -1.17 -8.41
CA PRO A 92 10.73 -0.90 -8.86
C PRO A 92 11.74 -1.39 -7.82
N ARG A 93 12.60 -2.36 -8.19
CA ARG A 93 13.61 -2.92 -7.27
C ARG A 93 14.81 -2.01 -7.01
N GLN A 94 15.06 -1.04 -7.90
CA GLN A 94 16.19 -0.08 -7.82
C GLN A 94 15.82 1.30 -8.37
N GLY A 95 14.59 1.77 -8.10
CA GLY A 95 14.11 3.08 -8.55
C GLY A 95 13.84 3.19 -10.06
N LYS A 96 13.92 2.09 -10.82
CA LYS A 96 13.48 2.00 -12.21
C LYS A 96 12.44 0.90 -12.35
N TYR A 97 11.32 1.24 -12.97
CA TYR A 97 10.33 0.27 -13.40
C TYR A 97 10.87 -0.52 -14.58
N ALA A 98 10.51 -1.81 -14.64
CA ALA A 98 10.84 -2.66 -15.79
C ALA A 98 9.96 -2.38 -17.02
N CYS A 99 8.95 -1.51 -16.87
CA CYS A 99 7.84 -1.30 -17.78
C CYS A 99 7.83 0.15 -18.30
N SER A 100 7.18 0.39 -19.44
CA SER A 100 6.85 1.73 -19.94
C SER A 100 5.89 2.45 -18.97
N GLU A 101 5.92 3.79 -18.94
CA GLU A 101 4.97 4.61 -18.18
C GLU A 101 3.51 4.30 -18.56
N GLU A 102 3.23 4.07 -19.84
CA GLU A 102 1.88 3.72 -20.31
C GLU A 102 1.41 2.35 -19.80
N GLN A 103 2.32 1.39 -19.68
CA GLN A 103 2.02 0.07 -19.12
C GLN A 103 1.77 0.15 -17.62
N LEU A 104 2.52 1.02 -16.95
CA LEU A 104 2.38 1.25 -15.53
C LEU A 104 1.04 1.93 -15.21
N GLN A 105 0.62 2.89 -16.04
CA GLN A 105 -0.72 3.49 -15.95
C GLN A 105 -1.83 2.44 -16.15
N ALA A 106 -1.66 1.55 -17.13
CA ALA A 106 -2.63 0.46 -17.33
C ALA A 106 -2.73 -0.49 -16.12
N LEU A 107 -1.62 -0.75 -15.42
CA LEU A 107 -1.63 -1.52 -14.16
C LEU A 107 -2.34 -0.75 -13.04
N GLN A 108 -2.12 0.56 -12.94
CA GLN A 108 -2.83 1.44 -12.00
C GLN A 108 -4.35 1.37 -12.23
N ASP A 109 -4.79 1.55 -13.48
CA ASP A 109 -6.22 1.53 -13.84
C ASP A 109 -6.89 0.18 -13.50
N VAL A 110 -6.16 -0.93 -13.61
CA VAL A 110 -6.64 -2.27 -13.24
C VAL A 110 -6.69 -2.43 -11.72
N ALA A 111 -5.68 -1.95 -11.01
CA ALA A 111 -5.60 -2.01 -9.55
C ALA A 111 -6.70 -1.17 -8.88
N GLU A 112 -6.92 0.06 -9.35
CA GLU A 112 -8.01 0.93 -8.89
C GLU A 112 -9.37 0.28 -9.13
N TYR A 113 -9.59 -0.26 -10.33
CA TYR A 113 -10.82 -0.99 -10.65
C TYR A 113 -11.04 -2.22 -9.75
N ALA A 114 -9.99 -2.99 -9.49
CA ALA A 114 -10.07 -4.16 -8.61
C ALA A 114 -10.45 -3.76 -7.16
N LEU A 115 -9.94 -2.64 -6.66
CA LEU A 115 -10.32 -2.12 -5.35
C LEU A 115 -11.77 -1.60 -5.31
N GLU A 116 -12.20 -0.87 -6.34
CA GLU A 116 -13.57 -0.36 -6.44
C GLU A 116 -14.60 -1.49 -6.45
N GLN A 117 -14.37 -2.52 -7.27
CA GLN A 117 -15.29 -3.67 -7.35
C GLN A 117 -15.19 -4.56 -6.09
N GLY A 118 -13.97 -4.74 -5.57
CA GLY A 118 -13.70 -5.51 -4.35
C GLY A 118 -14.24 -4.86 -3.07
N GLY A 119 -14.50 -3.54 -3.06
CA GLY A 119 -14.94 -2.77 -1.89
C GLY A 119 -16.22 -3.30 -1.23
N SER A 120 -17.18 -3.79 -2.03
CA SER A 120 -18.41 -4.43 -1.52
C SER A 120 -18.16 -5.76 -0.79
N HIS A 121 -16.99 -6.37 -1.01
CA HIS A 121 -16.57 -7.66 -0.48
C HIS A 121 -15.26 -7.55 0.34
N THR A 122 -14.92 -6.37 0.84
CA THR A 122 -13.62 -6.05 1.50
C THR A 122 -13.18 -7.10 2.51
N GLN A 123 -14.08 -7.62 3.35
CA GLN A 123 -13.76 -8.62 4.38
C GLN A 123 -13.38 -10.00 3.81
N ALA A 124 -13.88 -10.36 2.62
CA ALA A 124 -13.49 -11.60 1.97
C ALA A 124 -12.08 -11.50 1.35
N PHE A 125 -11.68 -10.32 0.91
CA PHE A 125 -10.48 -10.11 0.09
C PHE A 125 -9.37 -9.31 0.77
N GLU A 126 -9.33 -9.29 2.12
CA GLU A 126 -8.39 -8.47 2.91
C GLU A 126 -6.91 -8.58 2.48
N GLU A 127 -6.40 -9.78 2.18
CA GLU A 127 -4.99 -9.97 1.76
C GLU A 127 -4.70 -9.33 0.40
N ALA A 128 -5.63 -9.48 -0.54
CA ALA A 128 -5.51 -8.88 -1.86
C ALA A 128 -5.65 -7.37 -1.78
N ASP A 129 -6.62 -6.87 -1.01
CA ASP A 129 -6.85 -5.44 -0.77
C ASP A 129 -5.59 -4.77 -0.22
N ALA A 130 -4.96 -5.35 0.81
CA ALA A 130 -3.71 -4.85 1.36
C ALA A 130 -2.58 -4.81 0.31
N SER A 131 -2.40 -5.90 -0.44
CA SER A 131 -1.33 -6.00 -1.45
C SER A 131 -1.51 -5.00 -2.59
N VAL A 132 -2.75 -4.82 -3.08
CA VAL A 132 -3.07 -3.89 -4.17
C VAL A 132 -2.91 -2.44 -3.71
N ARG A 133 -3.32 -2.11 -2.47
CA ARG A 133 -3.13 -0.76 -1.91
C ARG A 133 -1.67 -0.41 -1.69
N GLU A 134 -0.85 -1.37 -1.23
CA GLU A 134 0.59 -1.16 -1.08
C GLU A 134 1.27 -0.92 -2.44
N PHE A 135 0.88 -1.67 -3.48
CA PHE A 135 1.31 -1.41 -4.85
C PHE A 135 0.94 0.01 -5.32
N LEU A 136 -0.32 0.39 -5.18
CA LEU A 136 -0.81 1.72 -5.57
C LEU A 136 -0.13 2.84 -4.77
N PHE A 137 0.10 2.63 -3.46
CA PHE A 137 0.80 3.58 -2.60
C PHE A 137 2.20 3.89 -3.14
N GLU A 138 3.03 2.86 -3.36
CA GLU A 138 4.39 3.06 -3.86
C GLU A 138 4.39 3.64 -5.29
N HIS A 139 3.43 3.25 -6.12
CA HIS A 139 3.29 3.78 -7.47
C HIS A 139 2.93 5.28 -7.48
N LEU A 140 1.88 5.67 -6.75
CA LEU A 140 1.44 7.07 -6.66
C LEU A 140 2.50 7.95 -6.00
N LYS A 141 3.21 7.42 -5.00
CA LYS A 141 4.34 8.10 -4.36
C LYS A 141 5.49 8.33 -5.34
N ALA A 142 5.80 7.36 -6.20
CA ALA A 142 6.82 7.52 -7.25
C ALA A 142 6.45 8.58 -8.30
N GLN A 143 5.15 8.78 -8.56
CA GLN A 143 4.64 9.86 -9.40
C GLN A 143 4.62 11.24 -8.71
N GLY A 144 4.90 11.31 -7.40
CA GLY A 144 4.80 12.53 -6.60
C GLY A 144 3.38 12.84 -6.10
N CYS A 145 2.41 11.93 -6.30
CA CYS A 145 1.03 12.09 -5.86
C CYS A 145 0.85 11.63 -4.40
N TYR A 146 1.54 12.26 -3.45
CA TYR A 146 1.59 11.80 -2.04
C TYR A 146 0.23 11.79 -1.34
N ARG A 147 -0.62 12.79 -1.59
CA ARG A 147 -1.97 12.86 -1.00
C ARG A 147 -2.82 11.65 -1.42
N SER A 148 -2.84 11.33 -2.71
CA SER A 148 -3.58 10.18 -3.24
C SER A 148 -3.00 8.87 -2.72
N ALA A 149 -1.66 8.75 -2.69
CA ALA A 149 -0.98 7.57 -2.14
C ALA A 149 -1.41 7.31 -0.69
N ALA A 150 -1.32 8.33 0.17
CA ALA A 150 -1.69 8.23 1.57
C ALA A 150 -3.18 7.88 1.73
N SER A 151 -4.07 8.43 0.92
CA SER A 151 -5.51 8.13 0.92
C SER A 151 -5.81 6.65 0.60
N VAL A 152 -5.12 6.09 -0.40
CA VAL A 152 -5.28 4.68 -0.80
C VAL A 152 -4.91 3.75 0.37
N LEU A 153 -3.76 4.01 1.01
CA LEU A 153 -3.28 3.21 2.14
C LEU A 153 -4.14 3.43 3.41
N ALA A 154 -4.62 4.65 3.62
CA ALA A 154 -5.51 5.04 4.72
C ALA A 154 -6.85 4.31 4.74
N GLY A 155 -7.36 3.87 3.58
CA GLY A 155 -8.59 3.11 3.53
C GLY A 155 -8.44 1.64 3.95
N MET A 156 -7.22 1.17 4.26
CA MET A 156 -7.02 -0.18 4.82
C MET A 156 -7.67 -0.25 6.20
N ASN A 157 -8.57 -1.22 6.38
CA ASN A 157 -9.23 -1.42 7.68
C ASN A 157 -8.37 -2.30 8.60
N MET A 158 -7.37 -1.69 9.24
CA MET A 158 -6.42 -2.40 10.12
C MET A 158 -7.02 -2.83 11.47
N ASP A 159 -8.12 -2.19 11.88
CA ASP A 159 -8.80 -2.44 13.17
C ASP A 159 -9.85 -3.55 13.05
N ALA A 160 -10.54 -3.64 11.90
CA ALA A 160 -11.50 -4.71 11.63
C ALA A 160 -10.90 -5.89 10.85
N SER A 161 -9.59 -5.88 10.58
CA SER A 161 -8.94 -6.99 9.88
C SER A 161 -9.04 -8.25 10.73
N THR A 162 -9.52 -9.32 10.10
CA THR A 162 -9.56 -10.66 10.69
C THR A 162 -8.18 -11.32 10.74
N ARG A 163 -7.16 -10.70 10.12
CA ARG A 163 -5.79 -11.17 10.07
C ARG A 163 -5.03 -10.82 11.37
N PRO A 164 -4.23 -11.74 11.92
CA PRO A 164 -3.27 -11.39 12.96
C PRO A 164 -2.12 -10.57 12.35
N LEU A 165 -2.28 -9.25 12.31
CA LEU A 165 -1.21 -8.30 12.03
C LEU A 165 -0.51 -7.96 13.34
N SER A 166 0.83 -8.00 13.35
CA SER A 166 1.60 -7.54 14.51
C SER A 166 1.34 -6.06 14.76
N GLU A 167 1.41 -5.65 16.03
CA GLU A 167 1.28 -4.23 16.39
C GLU A 167 2.37 -3.39 15.75
N ASP A 168 3.58 -3.94 15.60
CA ASP A 168 4.68 -3.34 14.83
C ASP A 168 4.25 -3.00 13.38
N ALA A 169 3.64 -3.96 12.67
CA ALA A 169 3.23 -3.75 11.27
C ALA A 169 2.06 -2.76 11.14
N LYS A 170 1.11 -2.78 12.10
CA LYS A 170 0.01 -1.81 12.16
C LYS A 170 0.54 -0.41 12.42
N ALA A 171 1.42 -0.26 13.41
CA ALA A 171 2.05 1.00 13.76
C ALA A 171 2.90 1.53 12.60
N ASP A 172 3.71 0.68 11.95
CA ASP A 172 4.49 1.06 10.77
C ASP A 172 3.62 1.63 9.65
N THR A 173 2.48 0.98 9.37
CA THR A 173 1.53 1.44 8.36
C THR A 173 0.93 2.80 8.72
N TYR A 174 0.47 2.99 9.96
CA TYR A 174 -0.08 4.28 10.39
C TYR A 174 0.96 5.41 10.35
N VAL A 175 2.19 5.13 10.75
CA VAL A 175 3.30 6.10 10.66
C VAL A 175 3.62 6.41 9.21
N LYS A 176 3.67 5.41 8.32
CA LYS A 176 3.88 5.57 6.87
C LYS A 176 2.81 6.47 6.24
N ILE A 177 1.54 6.29 6.60
CA ILE A 177 0.42 7.13 6.15
C ILE A 177 0.63 8.58 6.61
N ALA A 178 0.90 8.80 7.90
CA ALA A 178 1.09 10.12 8.46
C ALA A 178 2.30 10.86 7.84
N GLU A 179 3.43 10.18 7.68
CA GLU A 179 4.63 10.73 7.03
C GLU A 179 4.30 11.21 5.61
N THR A 180 3.50 10.44 4.87
CA THR A 180 3.15 10.75 3.48
C THR A 180 2.20 11.95 3.40
N PHE A 181 1.22 12.06 4.31
CA PHE A 181 0.35 13.24 4.38
C PHE A 181 1.13 14.52 4.72
N LEU A 182 2.15 14.44 5.56
CA LEU A 182 3.00 15.58 5.91
C LEU A 182 3.83 16.13 4.74
N VAL A 183 4.12 15.32 3.72
CA VAL A 183 4.85 15.80 2.52
C VAL A 183 4.03 16.86 1.77
N GLU A 184 2.70 16.77 1.82
CA GLU A 184 1.75 17.68 1.15
C GLU A 184 1.07 18.64 2.15
N ASP A 185 1.72 18.90 3.29
CA ASP A 185 1.22 19.78 4.35
C ASP A 185 -0.21 19.42 4.87
N GLN A 186 -0.63 18.16 4.74
CA GLN A 186 -1.93 17.68 5.22
C GLN A 186 -1.86 17.32 6.72
N ALA A 187 -1.69 18.35 7.56
CA ALA A 187 -1.44 18.18 9.00
C ALA A 187 -2.61 17.55 9.77
N VAL A 188 -3.86 17.80 9.34
CA VAL A 188 -5.07 17.30 10.01
C VAL A 188 -5.19 15.79 9.82
N GLU A 189 -5.04 15.32 8.58
CA GLU A 189 -5.04 13.91 8.23
C GLU A 189 -3.86 13.20 8.89
N ALA A 190 -2.67 13.79 8.86
CA ALA A 190 -1.50 13.25 9.53
C ALA A 190 -1.73 13.09 11.05
N GLU A 191 -2.30 14.10 11.73
CA GLU A 191 -2.61 14.04 13.16
C GLU A 191 -3.56 12.88 13.49
N ALA A 192 -4.58 12.65 12.67
CA ALA A 192 -5.50 11.53 12.86
C ALA A 192 -4.78 10.18 12.85
N PHE A 193 -3.85 9.95 11.93
CA PHE A 193 -3.11 8.69 11.82
C PHE A 193 -2.01 8.54 12.88
N VAL A 194 -1.32 9.62 13.26
CA VAL A 194 -0.35 9.56 14.36
C VAL A 194 -1.04 9.26 15.69
N ASN A 195 -2.25 9.79 15.93
CA ASN A 195 -3.03 9.46 17.13
C ASN A 195 -3.54 8.01 17.15
N ARG A 196 -3.78 7.40 15.98
CA ARG A 196 -4.05 5.95 15.91
C ARG A 196 -2.80 5.14 16.23
N ALA A 197 -1.66 5.55 15.68
CA ALA A 197 -0.37 4.92 15.96
C ALA A 197 -0.01 5.00 17.45
N SER A 198 -0.30 6.13 18.12
CA SER A 198 0.03 6.31 19.55
C SER A 198 -0.60 5.26 20.45
N GLY A 199 -1.81 4.80 20.13
CA GLY A 199 -2.49 3.73 20.89
C GLY A 199 -1.82 2.37 20.81
N LEU A 200 -0.93 2.17 19.83
CA LEU A 200 -0.19 0.91 19.64
C LEU A 200 1.25 1.00 20.17
N MET A 201 1.78 2.19 20.44
CA MET A 201 3.21 2.40 20.71
C MET A 201 3.74 1.72 21.97
N GLU A 202 2.88 1.42 22.95
CA GLU A 202 3.29 0.70 24.16
C GLU A 202 3.67 -0.76 23.86
N ALA A 203 3.06 -1.34 22.82
CA ALA A 203 3.22 -2.74 22.47
C ALA A 203 4.16 -2.97 21.27
N VAL A 204 4.50 -1.89 20.54
CA VAL A 204 5.52 -1.90 19.49
C VAL A 204 6.89 -2.21 20.09
N THR A 205 7.56 -3.21 19.53
CA THR A 205 8.91 -3.63 19.94
C THR A 205 10.00 -3.07 19.01
N ASP A 206 9.65 -2.76 17.76
CA ASP A 206 10.61 -2.22 16.80
C ASP A 206 10.98 -0.77 17.13
N TYR A 207 12.24 -0.57 17.48
CA TYR A 207 12.81 0.74 17.78
C TYR A 207 12.70 1.72 16.60
N TRP A 208 12.85 1.27 15.36
CA TRP A 208 12.79 2.16 14.20
C TRP A 208 11.38 2.68 13.95
N VAL A 209 10.37 1.84 14.16
CA VAL A 209 8.97 2.25 14.12
C VAL A 209 8.69 3.26 15.23
N GLN A 210 9.17 3.02 16.45
CA GLN A 210 9.05 3.97 17.57
C GLN A 210 9.73 5.32 17.26
N LEU A 211 10.93 5.30 16.68
CA LEU A 211 11.68 6.51 16.33
C LEU A 211 10.96 7.31 15.24
N ARG A 212 10.55 6.64 14.15
CA ARG A 212 9.78 7.27 13.07
C ARG A 212 8.46 7.86 13.59
N TYR A 213 7.75 7.12 14.45
CA TYR A 213 6.56 7.64 15.11
C TYR A 213 6.84 8.95 15.88
N ARG A 214 7.87 8.97 16.74
CA ARG A 214 8.18 10.15 17.57
C ARG A 214 8.57 11.37 16.71
N VAL A 215 9.39 11.15 15.68
CA VAL A 215 9.79 12.21 14.74
C VAL A 215 8.57 12.75 14.00
N THR A 216 7.71 11.86 13.49
CA THR A 216 6.49 12.22 12.77
C THR A 216 5.49 12.94 13.67
N TYR A 217 5.35 12.52 14.93
CA TYR A 217 4.53 13.22 15.91
C TYR A 217 5.03 14.64 16.18
N ALA A 218 6.34 14.83 16.37
CA ALA A 218 6.91 16.17 16.52
C ALA A 218 6.65 17.05 15.29
N LYS A 219 6.76 16.49 14.07
CA LYS A 219 6.42 17.19 12.81
C LYS A 219 4.94 17.58 12.72
N VAL A 220 4.03 16.71 13.15
CA VAL A 220 2.59 17.03 13.21
C VAL A 220 2.32 18.20 14.17
N LEU A 221 2.93 18.19 15.37
CA LEU A 221 2.78 19.28 16.34
C LEU A 221 3.28 20.61 15.78
N ASP A 222 4.43 20.58 15.10
CA ASP A 222 5.02 21.74 14.43
C ASP A 222 4.09 22.29 13.33
N ALA A 223 3.58 21.41 12.45
CA ALA A 223 2.62 21.78 11.40
C ALA A 223 1.31 22.35 11.97
N ASN A 224 0.86 21.85 13.12
CA ASN A 224 -0.30 22.34 13.85
C ASN A 224 -0.02 23.59 14.71
N ARG A 225 1.17 24.20 14.59
CA ARG A 225 1.60 25.41 15.32
C ARG A 225 1.65 25.23 16.84
N LYS A 226 1.72 24.00 17.33
CA LYS A 226 1.99 23.65 18.74
C LYS A 226 3.52 23.67 18.97
N PHE A 227 4.15 24.81 18.67
CA PHE A 227 5.60 24.91 18.53
C PHE A 227 6.38 24.55 19.79
N LEU A 228 5.85 24.89 20.97
CA LEU A 228 6.52 24.61 22.24
C LEU A 228 6.56 23.12 22.57
N GLU A 229 5.43 22.43 22.35
CA GLU A 229 5.35 20.97 22.49
C GLU A 229 6.25 20.29 21.46
N ALA A 230 6.25 20.76 20.21
CA ALA A 230 7.14 20.26 19.17
C ALA A 230 8.61 20.46 19.54
N ALA A 231 8.99 21.62 20.08
CA ALA A 231 10.35 21.94 20.48
C ALA A 231 10.87 20.98 21.55
N LEU A 232 10.07 20.68 22.57
CA LEU A 232 10.42 19.72 23.61
C LEU A 232 10.66 18.32 23.02
N ARG A 233 9.76 17.86 22.14
CA ARG A 233 9.89 16.55 21.48
C ARG A 233 11.12 16.46 20.58
N TYR A 234 11.38 17.48 19.77
CA TYR A 234 12.58 17.53 18.94
C TYR A 234 13.86 17.56 19.78
N HIS A 235 13.85 18.28 20.91
CA HIS A 235 14.99 18.31 21.82
C HIS A 235 15.24 16.94 22.47
N GLU A 236 14.21 16.29 23.01
CA GLU A 236 14.29 14.92 23.54
C GLU A 236 14.87 13.96 22.49
N LEU A 237 14.42 14.04 21.24
CA LEU A 237 14.90 13.20 20.15
C LEU A 237 16.37 13.47 19.80
N SER A 238 16.81 14.73 19.82
CA SER A 238 18.21 15.10 19.55
C SER A 238 19.21 14.55 20.58
N GLN A 239 18.73 14.19 21.78
CA GLN A 239 19.55 13.61 22.85
C GLN A 239 19.65 12.07 22.78
N THR A 240 19.06 11.45 21.75
CA THR A 240 19.07 9.99 21.60
C THR A 240 20.51 9.48 21.43
N GLN A 241 20.95 8.55 22.29
CA GLN A 241 22.32 8.02 22.29
C GLN A 241 22.50 6.76 21.41
N ARG A 242 21.61 6.56 20.43
CA ARG A 242 21.65 5.39 19.53
C ARG A 242 22.69 5.61 18.45
N ARG A 243 23.70 4.74 18.42
CA ARG A 243 24.84 4.83 17.50
C ARG A 243 24.43 4.72 16.02
N GLU A 244 23.30 4.08 15.76
CA GLU A 244 22.76 3.90 14.42
C GLU A 244 22.13 5.18 13.84
N VAL A 245 21.84 6.17 14.68
CA VAL A 245 21.31 7.47 14.24
C VAL A 245 22.49 8.40 13.89
N PRO A 246 22.59 8.89 12.65
CA PRO A 246 23.67 9.80 12.26
C PRO A 246 23.66 11.10 13.08
N GLU A 247 24.84 11.61 13.42
CA GLU A 247 24.96 12.89 14.15
C GLU A 247 24.34 14.07 13.40
N GLU A 248 24.38 14.05 12.06
CA GLU A 248 23.75 15.06 11.20
C GLU A 248 22.22 15.15 11.41
N GLU A 249 21.56 14.00 11.57
CA GLU A 249 20.12 13.93 11.86
C GLU A 249 19.80 14.47 13.26
N LEU A 250 20.65 14.16 14.25
CA LEU A 250 20.49 14.69 15.60
C LEU A 250 20.64 16.23 15.63
N LEU A 251 21.61 16.77 14.89
CA LEU A 251 21.79 18.21 14.72
C LEU A 251 20.60 18.86 13.99
N LEU A 252 20.04 18.20 12.97
CA LEU A 252 18.84 18.66 12.29
C LEU A 252 17.64 18.74 13.25
N LEU A 253 17.43 17.72 14.08
CA LEU A 253 16.38 17.70 15.09
C LEU A 253 16.59 18.80 16.14
N LEU A 254 17.83 19.02 16.59
CA LEU A 254 18.16 20.10 17.51
C LEU A 254 17.87 21.48 16.89
N GLY A 255 18.23 21.68 15.62
CA GLY A 255 17.92 22.91 14.88
C GLY A 255 16.42 23.18 14.76
N ARG A 256 15.62 22.14 14.51
CA ARG A 256 14.14 22.22 14.55
C ARG A 256 13.64 22.59 15.94
N ALA A 257 14.18 21.98 16.99
CA ALA A 257 13.81 22.29 18.37
C ALA A 257 14.01 23.78 18.70
N VAL A 258 15.18 24.33 18.36
CA VAL A 258 15.50 25.76 18.54
C VAL A 258 14.54 26.64 17.74
N THR A 259 14.28 26.27 16.48
CA THR A 259 13.38 27.04 15.61
C THR A 259 11.96 27.09 16.18
N CYS A 260 11.39 25.95 16.58
CA CYS A 260 10.07 25.90 17.20
C CYS A 260 10.04 26.64 18.54
N ALA A 261 11.10 26.58 19.35
CA ALA A 261 11.18 27.32 20.61
C ALA A 261 11.14 28.84 20.39
N ILE A 262 11.79 29.35 19.34
CA ILE A 262 11.76 30.78 18.96
C ILE A 262 10.37 31.19 18.46
N LEU A 263 9.69 30.32 17.70
CA LEU A 263 8.33 30.58 17.19
C LEU A 263 7.24 30.43 18.27
N GLY A 264 7.56 29.82 19.40
CA GLY A 264 6.68 29.63 20.54
C GLY A 264 6.21 30.94 21.16
N LYS A 265 5.04 30.90 21.83
CA LYS A 265 4.53 32.07 22.57
C LYS A 265 5.46 32.40 23.74
N ALA A 266 5.74 33.68 23.93
CA ALA A 266 6.53 34.16 25.06
C ALA A 266 5.80 33.87 26.39
N GLY A 267 6.48 33.21 27.32
CA GLY A 267 5.99 32.87 28.65
C GLY A 267 6.81 31.77 29.31
N PRO A 268 6.70 31.57 30.64
CA PRO A 268 7.31 30.43 31.31
C PRO A 268 6.74 29.12 30.74
N GLN A 269 7.63 28.17 30.48
CA GLN A 269 7.33 26.80 30.05
C GLN A 269 7.41 25.87 31.26
#